data_AF-A0AAE1UP47-F1
#
_entry.id   AF-A0AAE1UP47-F1
#
_cell.length_a   1.000
_cell.length_b   1.000
_cell.length_c   1.000
_cell.angle_alpha   90.00
_cell.angle_beta   90.00
_cell.angle_gamma   90.00
#
_symmetry.space_group_name_H-M   'P 1'
#
loop_
_entity.id
_entity.type
_entity.pdbx_description
1 polymer ?
#
loop_
_entity_poly.entity_id
_entity_poly.type
_entity_poly.pdbx_seq_one_letter_code
_entity_poly.pdbx_strand_id
1 'polypeptide(L)'
;MKLLKSHSGHFEPDEFPDLLTSFTGTAAFGIEGMTLHSAFSFTCGPRNKREYQPARSEKLNTLRSQLGKIKLLIIDEVSMVGADVLYHNHRRLQDITGRSDPDSQFGDVNILAVGDLFQLQPVGQNHVFGLPSDSYAILHGSLCEDNFGFMELTKSMRQAC
;
A
#
# COMPACT_ATOMS: atom_id res chain seq x y z
N MET A 1 17.07 9.18 7.81
CA MET A 1 15.74 9.82 7.79
C MET A 1 15.15 9.59 9.18
N LYS A 2 15.26 10.59 10.08
CA LYS A 2 14.63 10.47 11.40
C LYS A 2 13.14 10.63 11.16
N LEU A 3 12.36 9.57 11.33
CA LEU A 3 10.92 9.73 11.54
C LEU A 3 10.74 10.75 12.67
N LEU A 4 9.79 11.66 12.49
CA LEU A 4 9.33 12.57 13.52
C LEU A 4 8.65 11.76 14.63
N LYS A 5 9.40 11.05 15.47
CA LYS A 5 8.96 10.72 16.82
C LYS A 5 9.05 12.01 17.63
N SER A 6 7.98 12.79 17.59
CA SER A 6 7.76 13.85 18.56
C SER A 6 7.55 13.20 19.93
N HIS A 7 8.55 13.35 20.79
CA HIS A 7 8.53 13.35 22.25
C HIS A 7 7.76 12.26 23.02
N SER A 8 8.55 11.49 23.79
CA SER A 8 8.27 11.00 25.15
C SER A 8 6.94 11.42 25.82
N GLY A 9 6.11 10.42 26.14
CA GLY A 9 5.15 10.45 27.25
C GLY A 9 3.68 10.55 26.84
N HIS A 10 2.92 9.47 27.09
CA HIS A 10 1.47 9.31 26.89
C HIS A 10 0.96 9.37 25.44
N PHE A 11 0.61 8.20 24.90
CA PHE A 11 -0.26 8.05 23.74
C PHE A 11 -1.72 8.10 24.22
N GLU A 12 -2.47 9.11 23.77
CA GLU A 12 -3.92 9.21 23.95
C GLU A 12 -4.64 8.51 22.78
N PRO A 13 -5.84 7.94 22.98
CA PRO A 13 -6.51 7.06 22.02
C PRO A 13 -7.14 7.75 20.80
N ASP A 14 -6.83 9.03 20.55
CA ASP A 14 -7.33 9.85 19.44
C ASP A 14 -6.36 9.95 18.25
N GLU A 15 -5.31 9.11 18.24
CA GLU A 15 -4.36 9.05 17.13
C GLU A 15 -5.00 8.63 15.81
N PHE A 16 -4.60 9.31 14.74
CA PHE A 16 -4.99 9.02 13.38
C PHE A 16 -4.41 7.65 12.98
N PRO A 17 -5.22 6.58 12.86
CA PRO A 17 -4.69 5.23 12.71
C PRO A 17 -4.04 5.09 11.34
N ASP A 18 -2.71 4.99 11.34
CA ASP A 18 -1.87 4.80 10.17
C ASP A 18 -1.37 3.35 10.08
N LEU A 19 -1.07 2.91 8.86
CA LEU A 19 -0.46 1.62 8.59
C LEU A 19 0.82 1.82 7.78
N LEU A 20 1.97 1.56 8.38
CA LEU A 20 3.28 1.64 7.76
C LEU A 20 3.61 0.35 7.01
N THR A 21 3.78 0.45 5.69
CA THR A 21 4.07 -0.70 4.85
C THR A 21 5.21 -0.47 3.87
N SER A 22 5.83 -1.55 3.41
CA SER A 22 6.77 -1.54 2.28
C SER A 22 6.64 -2.78 1.41
N PHE A 23 7.21 -2.77 0.21
CA PHE A 23 7.27 -3.94 -0.66
C PHE A 23 8.22 -5.02 -0.14
N THR A 24 9.39 -4.64 0.39
CA THR A 24 10.43 -5.60 0.84
C THR A 24 10.51 -5.71 2.35
N GLY A 25 10.92 -6.88 2.86
CA GLY A 25 11.08 -7.10 4.30
C GLY A 25 12.15 -6.23 4.94
N THR A 26 13.23 -5.93 4.23
CA THR A 26 14.31 -5.06 4.72
C THR A 26 13.87 -3.61 4.87
N ALA A 27 13.13 -3.08 3.89
CA ALA A 27 12.59 -1.73 3.96
C ALA A 27 11.48 -1.62 5.02
N ALA A 28 10.57 -2.59 5.07
CA ALA A 28 9.54 -2.66 6.11
C ALA A 28 10.15 -2.66 7.53
N PHE A 29 11.22 -3.43 7.74
CA PHE A 29 11.95 -3.42 9.01
C PHE A 29 12.57 -2.06 9.33
N GLY A 30 13.09 -1.35 8.32
CA GLY A 30 13.71 -0.03 8.48
C GLY A 30 12.74 1.07 8.95
N ILE A 31 11.44 0.93 8.64
CA ILE A 31 10.39 1.87 9.04
C ILE A 31 9.56 1.39 10.24
N GLU A 32 10.00 0.33 10.94
CA GLU A 32 9.23 -0.33 12.01
C GLU A 32 7.82 -0.78 11.57
N GLY A 33 7.65 -1.05 10.27
CA GLY A 33 6.38 -1.43 9.65
C GLY A 33 6.33 -2.91 9.25
N MET A 34 5.47 -3.22 8.30
CA MET A 34 5.31 -4.58 7.78
C MET A 34 5.24 -4.61 6.25
N THR A 35 5.42 -5.78 5.64
CA THR A 35 5.28 -5.84 4.17
C THR A 35 3.81 -5.72 3.76
N LEU A 36 3.52 -5.18 2.57
CA LEU A 36 2.16 -5.17 2.00
C LEU A 36 1.52 -6.56 2.00
N HIS A 37 2.31 -7.58 1.69
CA HIS A 37 1.87 -8.98 1.70
C HIS A 37 1.44 -9.45 3.09
N SER A 38 2.22 -9.11 4.13
CA SER A 38 1.90 -9.44 5.52
C SER A 38 0.69 -8.66 6.03
N ALA A 39 0.67 -7.34 5.79
CA ALA A 39 -0.39 -6.43 6.25
C ALA A 39 -1.77 -6.88 5.79
N PHE A 40 -1.87 -7.21 4.51
CA PHE A 40 -3.12 -7.62 3.89
C PHE A 40 -3.28 -9.13 3.82
N SER A 41 -2.44 -9.92 4.50
CA SER A 41 -2.54 -11.39 4.51
C SER A 41 -2.70 -12.00 3.11
N PHE A 42 -1.98 -11.46 2.12
CA PHE A 42 -1.98 -12.02 0.77
C PHE A 42 -1.29 -13.38 0.79
N THR A 43 -1.93 -14.38 0.18
CA THR A 43 -1.28 -15.68 0.00
C THR A 43 -0.31 -15.59 -1.16
N CYS A 44 0.96 -15.89 -0.92
CA CYS A 44 1.93 -16.13 -2.00
C CYS A 44 1.56 -17.42 -2.74
N GLY A 45 0.56 -17.33 -3.62
CA GLY A 45 0.16 -18.42 -4.51
C GLY A 45 1.16 -18.62 -5.64
N PRO A 46 0.95 -19.61 -6.53
CA PRO A 46 1.78 -19.75 -7.72
C PRO A 46 1.83 -18.43 -8.49
N ARG A 47 3.04 -17.99 -8.87
CA ARG A 47 3.39 -16.72 -9.54
C ARG A 47 2.49 -16.30 -10.72
N ASN A 48 1.65 -17.21 -11.23
CA ASN A 48 0.81 -17.03 -12.40
C ASN A 48 -0.60 -16.51 -12.10
N LYS A 49 -1.03 -16.46 -10.83
CA LYS A 49 -2.34 -15.88 -10.50
C LYS A 49 -2.22 -14.36 -10.34
N ARG A 50 -2.38 -13.65 -11.46
CA ARG A 50 -2.45 -12.17 -11.49
C ARG A 50 -3.82 -11.64 -11.05
N GLU A 51 -4.82 -12.50 -11.02
CA GLU A 51 -6.17 -12.20 -10.54
C GLU A 51 -6.21 -11.99 -9.02
N TYR A 52 -7.07 -11.06 -8.59
CA TYR A 52 -7.35 -10.82 -7.18
C TYR A 52 -8.04 -12.04 -6.56
N GLN A 53 -7.53 -12.51 -5.42
CA GLN A 53 -8.15 -13.57 -4.64
C GLN A 53 -8.74 -13.00 -3.34
N PRO A 54 -10.08 -13.02 -3.19
CA PRO A 54 -10.72 -12.62 -1.94
C PRO A 54 -10.22 -13.44 -0.76
N ALA A 55 -10.06 -12.79 0.40
CA ALA A 55 -9.73 -13.50 1.63
C ALA A 55 -10.89 -14.38 2.09
N ARG A 56 -10.57 -15.53 2.70
CA ARG A 56 -11.57 -16.33 3.42
C ARG A 56 -12.21 -15.49 4.53
N SER A 57 -13.49 -15.73 4.80
CA SER A 57 -14.30 -15.00 5.78
C SER A 57 -13.61 -14.82 7.14
N GLU A 58 -12.99 -15.88 7.68
CA GLU A 58 -12.26 -15.83 8.95
C GLU A 58 -11.10 -14.83 8.93
N LYS A 59 -10.22 -14.91 7.92
CA LYS A 59 -9.08 -13.98 7.78
C LYS A 59 -9.55 -12.55 7.54
N LEU A 60 -10.61 -12.41 6.74
CA LEU A 60 -11.18 -11.12 6.42
C LEU A 60 -11.77 -10.46 7.69
N ASN A 61 -12.45 -11.22 8.55
CA ASN A 61 -12.96 -10.73 9.83
C ASN A 61 -11.82 -10.29 10.76
N THR A 62 -10.71 -11.02 10.80
CA THR A 62 -9.51 -10.59 11.55
C THR A 62 -8.96 -9.28 11.00
N LEU A 63 -8.81 -9.16 9.67
CA LEU A 63 -8.37 -7.92 9.03
C LEU A 63 -9.33 -6.76 9.29
N ARG A 64 -10.65 -6.99 9.29
CA ARG A 64 -11.65 -5.97 9.65
C ARG A 64 -11.49 -5.50 11.09
N SER A 65 -11.24 -6.41 12.01
CA SER A 65 -11.01 -6.07 13.41
C SER A 65 -9.74 -5.24 13.60
N GLN A 66 -8.67 -5.58 12.89
CA GLN A 66 -7.36 -4.93 13.01
C GLN A 66 -7.26 -3.61 12.23
N LEU A 67 -7.75 -3.61 10.99
CA LEU A 67 -7.53 -2.55 10.01
C LEU A 67 -8.82 -1.80 9.63
N GLY A 68 -9.99 -2.16 10.18
CA GLY A 68 -11.25 -1.51 9.81
C GLY A 68 -11.36 -0.03 10.19
N LYS A 69 -10.45 0.47 11.03
CA LYS A 69 -10.42 1.88 11.45
C LYS A 69 -9.32 2.71 10.76
N ILE A 70 -8.44 2.10 9.94
CA ILE A 70 -7.30 2.82 9.36
C ILE A 70 -7.78 4.00 8.51
N LYS A 71 -7.03 5.10 8.58
CA LYS A 71 -7.31 6.32 7.79
C LYS A 71 -6.20 6.63 6.79
N LEU A 72 -5.01 6.09 7.00
CA LEU A 72 -3.85 6.30 6.15
C LEU A 72 -3.02 5.03 6.00
N LEU A 73 -2.72 4.67 4.76
CA LEU A 73 -1.75 3.65 4.39
C LEU A 73 -0.50 4.33 3.84
N ILE A 74 0.64 4.09 4.46
CA ILE A 74 1.94 4.56 4.00
C ILE A 74 2.63 3.40 3.29
N ILE A 75 3.06 3.61 2.05
CA ILE A 75 3.76 2.62 1.22
C ILE A 75 5.15 3.14 0.91
N ASP A 76 6.17 2.58 1.56
CA ASP A 76 7.57 2.84 1.25
C ASP A 76 8.08 1.91 0.14
N GLU A 77 9.06 2.40 -0.62
CA GLU A 77 9.61 1.75 -1.82
C GLU A 77 8.56 1.44 -2.90
N VAL A 78 7.70 2.41 -3.23
CA VAL A 78 6.62 2.25 -4.22
C VAL A 78 7.10 1.85 -5.62
N SER A 79 8.35 2.16 -5.98
CA SER A 79 8.94 1.79 -7.27
C SER A 79 9.01 0.28 -7.51
N MET A 80 9.09 -0.52 -6.43
CA MET A 80 9.05 -1.97 -6.52
C MET A 80 7.63 -2.56 -6.48
N VAL A 81 6.60 -1.72 -6.30
CA VAL A 81 5.20 -2.14 -6.28
C VAL A 81 4.66 -2.18 -7.71
N GLY A 82 4.13 -3.32 -8.13
CA GLY A 82 3.47 -3.46 -9.44
C GLY A 82 2.01 -2.96 -9.43
N ALA A 83 1.49 -2.61 -10.61
CA ALA A 83 0.10 -2.20 -10.78
C ALA A 83 -0.91 -3.24 -10.25
N ASP A 84 -0.63 -4.53 -10.48
CA ASP A 84 -1.44 -5.64 -9.98
C ASP A 84 -1.48 -5.68 -8.45
N VAL A 85 -0.33 -5.48 -7.80
CA VAL A 85 -0.24 -5.45 -6.33
C VAL A 85 -1.02 -4.27 -5.79
N LEU A 86 -0.86 -3.08 -6.38
CA LEU A 86 -1.62 -1.91 -5.97
C LEU A 86 -3.14 -2.13 -6.11
N TYR A 87 -3.57 -2.76 -7.22
CA TYR A 87 -4.97 -3.13 -7.42
C TYR A 87 -5.47 -4.14 -6.37
N HIS A 88 -4.68 -5.16 -6.02
CA HIS A 88 -5.05 -6.10 -4.97
C HIS A 88 -5.19 -5.42 -3.60
N ASN A 89 -4.32 -4.45 -3.29
CA ASN A 89 -4.42 -3.63 -2.08
C ASN A 89 -5.70 -2.79 -2.08
N HIS A 90 -6.01 -2.12 -3.20
CA HIS A 90 -7.25 -1.37 -3.38
C HIS A 90 -8.49 -2.24 -3.09
N ARG A 91 -8.61 -3.40 -3.74
CA ARG A 91 -9.72 -4.33 -3.53
C ARG A 91 -9.78 -4.86 -2.10
N ARG A 92 -8.63 -5.15 -1.49
CA ARG A 92 -8.60 -5.62 -0.11
C ARG A 92 -9.05 -4.56 0.89
N LEU A 93 -8.71 -3.29 0.67
CA LEU A 93 -9.16 -2.19 1.52
C LEU A 93 -10.67 -1.97 1.41
N GLN A 94 -11.24 -2.09 0.22
CA GLN A 94 -12.70 -2.09 0.03
C GLN A 94 -13.36 -3.24 0.80
N ASP A 95 -12.80 -4.46 0.73
CA ASP A 95 -13.30 -5.61 1.47
C ASP A 95 -13.25 -5.41 3.01
N ILE A 96 -12.19 -4.79 3.51
CA ILE A 96 -11.97 -4.50 4.94
C ILE A 96 -12.93 -3.40 5.42
N THR A 97 -13.02 -2.29 4.70
CA THR A 97 -13.84 -1.13 5.10
C THR A 97 -15.33 -1.36 4.84
N GLY A 98 -15.67 -2.33 3.99
CA GLY A 98 -17.04 -2.59 3.54
C GLY A 98 -17.54 -1.57 2.51
N ARG A 99 -16.64 -0.75 1.95
CA ARG A 99 -16.93 0.27 0.95
C ARG A 99 -16.54 -0.24 -0.42
N SER A 100 -17.50 -0.83 -1.12
CA SER A 100 -17.29 -1.44 -2.45
C SER A 100 -17.81 -0.57 -3.58
N ASP A 101 -18.24 0.65 -3.28
CA ASP A 101 -18.77 1.60 -4.26
C ASP A 101 -17.68 2.00 -5.26
N PRO A 102 -18.02 2.18 -6.55
CA PRO A 102 -17.05 2.58 -7.58
C PRO A 102 -16.30 3.87 -7.25
N ASP A 103 -16.96 4.79 -6.53
CA ASP A 103 -16.40 6.07 -6.10
C ASP A 103 -15.48 5.95 -4.88
N SER A 104 -15.60 4.85 -4.10
CA SER A 104 -14.80 4.60 -2.90
C SER A 104 -13.45 3.99 -3.24
N GLN A 105 -12.53 4.85 -3.66
CA GLN A 105 -11.15 4.48 -3.92
C GLN A 105 -10.44 4.04 -2.64
N PHE A 106 -9.79 2.87 -2.70
CA PHE A 106 -9.08 2.28 -1.56
C PHE A 106 -9.94 2.16 -0.29
N GLY A 107 -11.27 2.06 -0.43
CA GLY A 107 -12.17 1.99 0.72
C GLY A 107 -12.20 3.27 1.57
N ASP A 108 -12.00 4.44 0.95
CA ASP A 108 -11.90 5.76 1.59
C ASP A 108 -10.68 5.90 2.53
N VAL A 109 -9.65 5.07 2.34
CA VAL A 109 -8.37 5.16 3.04
C VAL A 109 -7.40 6.02 2.23
N ASN A 110 -6.78 7.01 2.87
CA ASN A 110 -5.78 7.84 2.21
C ASN A 110 -4.49 7.05 1.98
N ILE A 111 -3.85 7.23 0.83
CA ILE A 111 -2.60 6.54 0.50
C ILE A 111 -1.47 7.56 0.40
N LEU A 112 -0.38 7.33 1.13
CA LEU A 112 0.87 8.04 0.97
C LEU A 112 1.92 7.07 0.44
N ALA A 113 2.25 7.18 -0.84
CA ALA A 113 3.30 6.40 -1.46
C ALA A 113 4.61 7.20 -1.49
N VAL A 114 5.69 6.57 -1.03
CA VAL A 114 7.04 7.12 -0.99
C VAL A 114 7.99 6.15 -1.67
N GLY A 115 8.93 6.68 -2.43
CA GLY A 115 9.95 5.88 -3.08
C GLY A 115 10.66 6.68 -4.15
N ASP A 116 11.59 6.00 -4.81
CA ASP A 116 12.36 6.56 -5.92
C ASP A 116 12.02 5.79 -7.19
N LEU A 117 11.30 6.45 -8.08
CA LEU A 117 10.79 5.87 -9.32
C LEU A 117 11.89 5.54 -10.34
N PHE A 118 13.11 6.03 -10.12
CA PHE A 118 14.28 5.71 -10.93
C PHE A 118 15.06 4.49 -10.42
N GLN A 119 14.63 3.89 -9.30
CA GLN A 119 15.18 2.62 -8.81
C GLN A 119 14.59 1.41 -9.56
N LEU A 120 14.73 0.22 -8.98
CA LEU A 120 14.30 -1.03 -9.58
C LEU A 120 12.78 -1.04 -9.77
N GLN A 121 12.39 -1.34 -11.01
CA GLN A 121 11.01 -1.60 -11.39
C GLN A 121 10.50 -2.93 -10.81
N PRO A 122 9.17 -3.11 -10.68
CA PRO A 122 8.60 -4.35 -10.20
C PRO A 122 8.99 -5.54 -11.09
N VAL A 123 9.36 -6.66 -10.47
CA VAL A 123 9.84 -7.84 -11.20
C VAL A 123 8.66 -8.61 -11.79
N GLY A 124 8.55 -8.63 -13.12
CA GLY A 124 7.56 -9.43 -13.84
C GLY A 124 6.12 -8.91 -13.77
N GLN A 125 5.95 -7.64 -13.41
CA GLN A 125 4.67 -6.93 -13.38
C GLN A 125 4.80 -5.57 -14.06
N ASN A 126 3.67 -4.97 -14.44
CA ASN A 126 3.65 -3.60 -14.94
C ASN A 126 4.00 -2.62 -13.81
N HIS A 127 4.65 -1.51 -14.16
CA HIS A 127 4.96 -0.43 -13.24
C HIS A 127 3.67 0.11 -12.58
N VAL A 128 3.77 0.66 -11.37
CA VAL A 128 2.64 1.21 -10.60
C VAL A 128 1.78 2.23 -11.34
N PHE A 129 2.36 2.96 -12.31
CA PHE A 129 1.65 3.91 -13.18
C PHE A 129 1.02 3.27 -14.43
N GLY A 130 1.33 2.01 -14.70
CA GLY A 130 0.77 1.28 -15.82
C GLY A 130 -0.57 0.63 -15.47
N LEU A 131 -1.18 0.04 -16.49
CA LEU A 131 -2.39 -0.76 -16.30
C LEU A 131 -2.06 -2.09 -15.59
N PRO A 132 -2.95 -2.59 -14.73
CA PRO A 132 -2.88 -3.96 -14.24
C PRO A 132 -2.89 -4.98 -15.38
N SER A 133 -2.39 -6.18 -15.13
CA SER A 133 -2.40 -7.29 -16.09
C SER A 133 -3.77 -7.97 -16.20
N ASP A 134 -4.58 -7.91 -15.14
CA ASP A 134 -5.88 -8.59 -15.07
C ASP A 134 -6.95 -7.85 -15.88
N SER A 135 -7.78 -8.60 -16.61
CA SER A 135 -8.78 -8.02 -17.53
C SER A 135 -9.87 -7.23 -16.79
N TYR A 136 -10.25 -7.66 -15.59
CA TYR A 136 -11.20 -6.90 -14.76
C TYR A 136 -10.51 -5.69 -14.12
N ALA A 137 -9.28 -5.85 -13.66
CA ALA A 137 -8.50 -4.77 -13.08
C ALA A 137 -8.24 -3.62 -14.08
N ILE A 138 -8.07 -3.90 -15.37
CA ILE A 138 -7.90 -2.87 -16.41
C ILE A 138 -9.12 -1.93 -16.50
N LEU A 139 -10.33 -2.39 -16.15
CA LEU A 139 -11.54 -1.55 -16.14
C LEU A 139 -11.45 -0.42 -15.10
N HIS A 140 -10.57 -0.57 -14.09
CA HIS A 140 -10.30 0.43 -13.07
C HIS A 140 -9.17 1.41 -13.46
N GLY A 141 -8.64 1.32 -14.68
CA GLY A 141 -7.60 2.22 -15.18
C GLY A 141 -6.27 2.09 -14.45
N SER A 142 -5.52 3.19 -14.43
CA SER A 142 -4.25 3.28 -13.72
C SER A 142 -4.49 3.92 -12.36
N LEU A 143 -4.66 3.09 -11.33
CA LEU A 143 -4.98 3.55 -9.98
C LEU A 143 -4.01 4.62 -9.45
N CYS A 144 -2.75 4.60 -9.89
CA CYS A 144 -1.77 5.58 -9.47
C CYS A 144 -1.86 6.87 -10.30
N GLU A 145 -1.94 6.76 -11.63
CA GLU A 145 -2.00 7.93 -12.52
C GLU A 145 -3.30 8.73 -12.33
N ASP A 146 -4.42 8.03 -12.11
CA ASP A 146 -5.73 8.66 -12.04
C ASP A 146 -6.00 9.34 -10.68
N ASN A 147 -5.35 8.88 -9.60
CA ASN A 147 -5.77 9.23 -8.23
C ASN A 147 -4.68 9.88 -7.35
N PHE A 148 -3.41 9.83 -7.75
CA PHE A 148 -2.32 10.29 -6.90
C PHE A 148 -1.84 11.67 -7.31
N GLY A 149 -1.67 12.55 -6.31
CA GLY A 149 -0.90 13.77 -6.46
C GLY A 149 0.60 13.49 -6.32
N PHE A 150 1.42 14.09 -7.19
CA PHE A 150 2.87 13.91 -7.17
C PHE A 150 3.56 15.09 -6.51
N MET A 151 4.52 14.79 -5.62
CA MET A 151 5.44 15.77 -5.05
C MET A 151 6.86 15.23 -5.10
N GLU A 152 7.76 16.00 -5.70
CA GLU A 152 9.17 15.66 -5.81
C GLU A 152 9.97 16.30 -4.66
N LEU A 153 10.81 15.50 -4.01
CA LEU A 153 11.74 15.99 -2.99
C LEU A 153 13.08 16.35 -3.65
N THR A 154 13.44 17.63 -3.64
CA THR A 154 14.63 18.14 -4.34
C THR A 154 15.92 18.11 -3.50
N LYS A 155 15.81 17.99 -2.17
CA LYS A 155 16.97 18.05 -1.26
C LYS A 155 17.36 16.66 -0.76
N SER A 156 18.54 16.19 -1.19
CA SER A 156 19.15 14.96 -0.67
C SER A 156 20.04 15.24 0.54
N MET A 157 19.86 14.46 1.62
CA MET A 157 20.63 14.59 2.87
C MET A 157 21.68 13.47 3.05
N ARG A 158 21.77 12.51 2.12
CA ARG A 158 22.63 11.32 2.24
C ARG A 158 24.09 11.57 1.84
N GLN A 159 24.33 12.56 0.98
CA GLN A 159 25.64 12.90 0.40
C GLN A 159 25.99 14.38 0.57
N ALA A 160 25.32 15.08 1.50
CA ALA A 160 25.69 16.44 1.87
C ALA A 160 26.97 16.40 2.72
N CYS A 161 28.10 16.25 2.04
CA CYS A 161 29.44 16.57 2.55
C CYS A 161 29.84 17.95 2.03
#